data_AF-A0AAD2PV35-F1
#
_entry.id   AF-A0AAD2PV35-F1
#
_cell.length_a   1.000
_cell.length_b   1.000
_cell.length_c   1.000
_cell.angle_alpha   90.00
_cell.angle_beta   90.00
_cell.angle_gamma   90.00
#
_symmetry.space_group_name_H-M   'P 1'
#
loop_
_entity.id
_entity.type
_entity.pdbx_description
1 polymer ?
#
loop_
_entity_poly.entity_id
_entity_poly.type
_entity_poly.pdbx_seq_one_letter_code
_entity_poly.pdbx_strand_id
1 'polypeptide(L)'
;MSHLPSAFQIAVQDCIDAERNADRGSVRARNDRSFDSRAHFFAGWCIRNELSEHDLQKLDDAGCIFVLGTYLRDVKQGDNKQKKADLMADTLCAYLSTAHKYLQHRLGQSINVMDPTYGGKQNRYHPFLYQQIHDCGCWQQKHERYAPFTMEIFLALQRWLAGEPDPTATFLGKTHSVYDWTRLGNFIGFRASEYSQGDLGRGELFNKIPNKHFFDKNYVLIPYKHLITRYKRGDVVWLELRWKHDKSSFNFVKKRFKITGHPIYCPWSFGTARFARNPKDQLHTTTHQSHTKKESLTEETRRQAPVGYR
;
A
#
# COMPACT_ATOMS: atom_id res chain seq x y z
N MET A 1 28.79 30.57 -6.89
CA MET A 1 27.50 31.31 -6.82
C MET A 1 27.67 32.80 -6.52
N SER A 2 28.81 33.24 -5.98
CA SER A 2 29.11 34.65 -5.65
C SER A 2 29.11 35.63 -6.83
N HIS A 3 29.14 35.15 -8.08
CA HIS A 3 29.10 35.96 -9.30
C HIS A 3 27.68 36.31 -9.77
N LEU A 4 26.64 35.77 -9.13
CA LEU A 4 25.24 36.02 -9.50
C LEU A 4 24.69 37.26 -8.76
N PRO A 5 23.67 37.96 -9.28
CA PRO A 5 23.03 39.08 -8.57
C PRO A 5 22.48 38.65 -7.20
N SER A 6 22.61 39.48 -6.16
CA SER A 6 22.23 39.09 -4.78
C SER A 6 20.77 38.67 -4.65
N ALA A 7 19.85 39.37 -5.33
CA ALA A 7 18.42 39.02 -5.35
C ALA A 7 18.18 37.61 -5.91
N PHE A 8 18.97 37.20 -6.90
CA PHE A 8 18.88 35.85 -7.47
C PHE A 8 19.50 34.80 -6.53
N GLN A 9 20.60 35.13 -5.84
CA GLN A 9 21.17 34.24 -4.81
C GLN A 9 20.17 33.96 -3.68
N ILE A 10 19.43 34.99 -3.24
CA ILE A 10 18.36 34.85 -2.24
C ILE A 10 17.25 33.94 -2.76
N ALA A 11 16.75 34.18 -3.99
CA ALA A 11 15.71 33.34 -4.57
C ALA A 11 16.15 31.87 -4.75
N VAL A 12 17.41 31.62 -5.08
CA VAL A 12 17.98 30.27 -5.15
C VAL A 12 18.02 29.63 -3.77
N GLN A 13 18.44 30.37 -2.74
CA GLN A 13 18.48 29.87 -1.37
C GLN A 13 17.08 29.57 -0.84
N ASP A 14 16.11 30.47 -1.06
CA ASP A 14 14.70 30.25 -0.71
C ASP A 14 14.12 29.01 -1.41
N CYS A 15 14.46 28.80 -2.68
CA CYS A 15 14.05 27.62 -3.43
C CYS A 15 14.65 26.33 -2.84
N ILE A 16 15.96 26.35 -2.52
CA ILE A 16 16.63 25.21 -1.87
C ILE A 16 16.00 24.91 -0.52
N ASP A 17 15.74 25.94 0.29
CA ASP A 17 15.17 25.78 1.63
C ASP A 17 13.71 25.31 1.57
N ALA A 18 12.92 25.80 0.61
CA ALA A 18 11.57 25.29 0.35
C ALA A 18 11.61 23.80 -0.05
N GLU A 19 12.50 23.40 -0.95
CA GLU A 19 12.66 22.00 -1.39
C GLU A 19 13.17 21.09 -0.28
N ARG A 20 14.06 21.59 0.58
CA ARG A 20 14.64 20.84 1.71
C ARG A 20 13.63 20.66 2.84
N ASN A 21 12.82 21.68 3.10
CA ASN A 21 11.81 21.68 4.17
C ASN A 21 10.44 21.15 3.71
N ALA A 22 10.26 20.92 2.41
CA ALA A 22 9.05 20.31 1.88
C ALA A 22 8.80 18.94 2.53
N ASP A 23 7.58 18.72 3.02
CA ASP A 23 7.13 17.40 3.47
C ASP A 23 7.05 16.46 2.25
N ARG A 24 8.10 15.66 2.05
CA ARG A 24 8.23 14.73 0.92
C ARG A 24 7.44 13.42 1.11
N GLY A 25 6.68 13.30 2.20
CA GLY A 25 5.98 12.09 2.58
C GLY A 25 6.90 10.96 3.06
N SER A 26 6.31 9.97 3.74
CA SER A 26 6.97 8.82 4.35
C SER A 26 7.83 8.00 3.36
N VAL A 27 7.33 7.77 2.14
CA VAL A 27 7.98 6.89 1.15
C VAL A 27 9.24 7.50 0.58
N ARG A 28 9.22 8.77 0.15
CA ARG A 28 10.42 9.43 -0.38
C ARG A 28 11.45 9.60 0.71
N ALA A 29 11.05 10.06 1.90
CA ALA A 29 11.95 10.17 3.04
C ALA A 29 12.59 8.81 3.41
N ARG A 30 11.86 7.70 3.32
CA ARG A 30 12.43 6.35 3.53
C ARG A 30 13.38 5.93 2.41
N ASN A 31 13.08 6.27 1.16
CA ASN A 31 13.92 5.96 0.02
C ASN A 31 15.23 6.76 0.06
N ASP A 32 15.17 8.06 0.36
CA ASP A 32 16.33 8.94 0.59
C ASP A 32 17.16 8.38 1.76
N ARG A 33 16.47 8.07 2.89
CA ARG A 33 16.87 7.16 3.98
C ARG A 33 17.83 6.06 3.50
N SER A 34 17.28 5.22 2.64
CA SER A 34 17.94 4.00 2.17
C SER A 34 19.05 4.27 1.17
N PHE A 35 18.93 5.32 0.37
CA PHE A 35 19.93 5.75 -0.59
C PHE A 35 21.18 6.27 0.13
N ASP A 36 21.02 7.24 1.02
CA ASP A 36 22.10 7.84 1.81
C ASP A 36 22.83 6.79 2.64
N SER A 37 22.06 5.88 3.23
CA SER A 37 22.64 4.79 4.04
C SER A 37 23.51 3.84 3.22
N ARG A 38 23.21 3.60 1.94
CA ARG A 38 24.05 2.79 1.05
C ARG A 38 25.23 3.57 0.49
N ALA A 39 25.02 4.84 0.14
CA ALA A 39 26.10 5.74 -0.28
C ALA A 39 27.18 5.88 0.82
N HIS A 40 26.76 6.08 2.06
CA HIS A 40 27.68 6.12 3.21
C HIS A 40 28.40 4.79 3.44
N PHE A 41 27.71 3.66 3.21
CA PHE A 41 28.33 2.35 3.30
C PHE A 41 29.41 2.16 2.22
N PHE A 42 29.15 2.60 0.98
CA PHE A 42 30.14 2.58 -0.09
C PHE A 42 31.34 3.47 0.23
N ALA A 43 31.12 4.69 0.71
CA ALA A 43 32.21 5.57 1.16
C ALA A 43 33.09 4.92 2.23
N GLY A 44 32.46 4.27 3.23
CA GLY A 44 33.18 3.52 4.25
C GLY A 44 33.92 2.29 3.69
N TRP A 45 33.38 1.64 2.65
CA TRP A 45 34.06 0.55 1.95
C TRP A 45 35.29 1.05 1.19
N CYS A 46 35.22 2.22 0.53
CA CYS A 46 36.39 2.84 -0.11
C CYS A 46 37.52 3.07 0.89
N ILE A 47 37.20 3.65 2.06
CA ILE A 47 38.20 3.89 3.13
C ILE A 47 38.85 2.58 3.60
N ARG A 48 38.06 1.51 3.80
CA ARG A 48 38.60 0.20 4.21
C ARG A 48 39.49 -0.47 3.17
N ASN A 49 39.32 -0.10 1.90
CA ASN A 49 40.14 -0.61 0.78
C ASN A 49 41.19 0.42 0.35
N GLU A 50 41.53 1.37 1.22
CA GLU A 50 42.60 2.36 1.01
C GLU A 50 42.41 3.23 -0.24
N LEU A 51 41.16 3.38 -0.71
CA LEU A 51 40.80 4.28 -1.80
C LEU A 51 40.57 5.68 -1.22
N SER A 52 41.57 6.54 -1.34
CA SER A 52 41.46 7.94 -0.90
C SER A 52 40.56 8.75 -1.82
N GLU A 53 40.08 9.91 -1.37
CA GLU A 53 39.32 10.82 -2.22
C GLU A 53 40.12 11.28 -3.44
N HIS A 54 41.44 11.42 -3.30
CA HIS A 54 42.34 11.78 -4.39
C HIS A 54 42.48 10.65 -5.43
N ASP A 55 42.46 9.38 -5.00
CA ASP A 55 42.48 8.26 -5.94
C ASP A 55 41.17 8.17 -6.72
N LEU A 56 40.04 8.39 -6.01
CA LEU A 56 38.73 8.42 -6.64
C LEU A 56 38.65 9.53 -7.70
N GLN A 57 39.21 10.71 -7.46
CA GLN A 57 39.21 11.84 -8.41
C GLN A 57 39.94 11.57 -9.73
N LYS A 58 40.87 10.59 -9.75
CA LYS A 58 41.65 10.23 -10.94
C LYS A 58 41.02 9.13 -11.78
N LEU A 59 39.90 8.56 -11.32
CA LEU A 59 39.23 7.47 -12.04
C LEU A 59 38.59 7.98 -13.32
N ASP A 60 38.85 7.27 -14.41
CA ASP A 60 38.07 7.33 -15.64
C ASP A 60 36.85 6.38 -15.54
N ASP A 61 36.05 6.31 -16.61
CA ASP A 61 34.87 5.46 -16.65
C ASP A 61 35.21 3.97 -16.43
N ALA A 62 36.32 3.50 -17.00
CA ALA A 62 36.79 2.14 -16.84
C ALA A 62 37.20 1.85 -15.39
N GLY A 63 37.97 2.74 -14.77
CA GLY A 63 38.34 2.68 -13.36
C GLY A 63 37.12 2.66 -12.45
N CYS A 64 36.11 3.48 -12.73
CA CYS A 64 34.84 3.48 -12.00
C CYS A 64 34.12 2.13 -12.11
N ILE A 65 34.08 1.52 -13.30
CA ILE A 65 33.49 0.19 -13.50
C ILE A 65 34.21 -0.86 -12.65
N PHE A 66 35.54 -0.83 -12.58
CA PHE A 66 36.30 -1.77 -11.77
C PHE A 66 36.08 -1.58 -10.27
N VAL A 67 36.06 -0.34 -9.78
CA VAL A 67 35.75 -0.03 -8.37
C VAL A 67 34.34 -0.51 -8.02
N LEU A 68 33.34 -0.18 -8.84
CA LEU A 68 31.95 -0.59 -8.62
C LEU A 68 31.78 -2.11 -8.66
N GLY A 69 32.44 -2.79 -9.59
CA GLY A 69 32.38 -4.25 -9.68
C GLY A 69 33.11 -4.96 -8.54
N THR A 70 34.21 -4.41 -8.05
CA THR A 70 34.92 -4.94 -6.87
C THR A 70 34.08 -4.78 -5.62
N TYR A 71 33.48 -3.59 -5.44
CA TYR A 71 32.52 -3.34 -4.38
C TYR A 71 31.32 -4.30 -4.43
N LEU A 72 30.74 -4.53 -5.61
CA LEU A 72 29.61 -5.45 -5.77
C LEU A 72 29.96 -6.88 -5.37
N ARG A 73 31.16 -7.35 -5.71
CA ARG A 73 31.64 -8.68 -5.32
C ARG A 73 31.65 -8.83 -3.79
N ASP A 74 32.19 -7.85 -3.07
CA ASP A 74 32.29 -7.90 -1.61
C ASP A 74 30.90 -7.81 -0.96
N VAL A 75 30.02 -6.97 -1.51
CA VAL A 75 28.60 -6.88 -1.10
C VAL A 75 27.89 -8.22 -1.27
N LYS A 76 28.10 -8.89 -2.41
CA LYS A 76 27.56 -10.21 -2.72
C LYS A 76 28.08 -11.29 -1.76
N GLN A 77 29.32 -11.19 -1.32
CA GLN A 77 29.92 -12.13 -0.35
C GLN A 77 29.48 -11.90 1.10
N GLY A 78 28.68 -10.87 1.36
CA GLY A 78 28.14 -10.58 2.69
C GLY A 78 28.69 -9.32 3.34
N ASP A 79 29.63 -8.60 2.74
CA ASP A 79 30.01 -7.27 3.23
C ASP A 79 29.01 -6.20 2.79
N ASN A 80 27.83 -6.29 3.38
CA ASN A 80 26.74 -5.35 3.17
C ASN A 80 26.09 -4.99 4.51
N LYS A 81 25.18 -4.01 4.48
CA LYS A 81 24.55 -3.48 5.69
C LYS A 81 23.75 -4.52 6.49
N GLN A 82 23.31 -5.61 5.85
CA GLN A 82 22.56 -6.69 6.49
C GLN A 82 23.44 -7.89 6.88
N LYS A 83 24.73 -7.88 6.49
CA LYS A 83 25.67 -8.99 6.68
C LYS A 83 25.14 -10.33 6.16
N LYS A 84 24.59 -10.30 4.94
CA LYS A 84 23.91 -11.42 4.28
C LYS A 84 24.52 -11.76 2.92
N ALA A 85 24.84 -13.02 2.64
CA ALA A 85 25.36 -13.42 1.33
C ALA A 85 24.24 -13.70 0.28
N ASP A 86 23.00 -13.89 0.73
CA ASP A 86 21.82 -14.24 -0.08
C ASP A 86 21.07 -13.00 -0.59
N LEU A 87 21.79 -12.03 -1.16
CA LEU A 87 21.16 -10.81 -1.66
C LEU A 87 20.42 -11.05 -2.99
N MET A 88 19.21 -10.50 -3.07
CA MET A 88 18.44 -10.41 -4.32
C MET A 88 19.16 -9.51 -5.34
N ALA A 89 19.00 -9.82 -6.64
CA ALA A 89 19.51 -9.00 -7.74
C ALA A 89 19.08 -7.53 -7.63
N ASP A 90 17.81 -7.25 -7.28
CA ASP A 90 17.31 -5.88 -7.06
C ASP A 90 18.05 -5.15 -5.95
N THR A 91 18.43 -5.86 -4.89
CA THR A 91 19.20 -5.29 -3.77
C THR A 91 20.61 -4.93 -4.23
N LEU A 92 21.25 -5.78 -5.03
CA LEU A 92 22.57 -5.50 -5.62
C LEU A 92 22.51 -4.31 -6.60
N CYS A 93 21.48 -4.25 -7.45
CA CYS A 93 21.22 -3.09 -8.31
C CYS A 93 21.09 -1.80 -7.50
N ALA A 94 20.42 -1.84 -6.34
CA ALA A 94 20.28 -0.68 -5.47
C ALA A 94 21.63 -0.23 -4.88
N TYR A 95 22.48 -1.18 -4.44
CA TYR A 95 23.85 -0.87 -4.01
C TYR A 95 24.69 -0.27 -5.14
N LEU A 96 24.69 -0.89 -6.32
CA LEU A 96 25.39 -0.40 -7.51
C LEU A 96 24.96 1.03 -7.86
N SER A 97 23.64 1.26 -7.97
CA SER A 97 23.09 2.57 -8.36
C SER A 97 23.49 3.66 -7.35
N THR A 98 23.47 3.34 -6.06
CA THR A 98 23.88 4.30 -5.01
C THR A 98 25.38 4.60 -5.04
N ALA A 99 26.22 3.59 -5.24
CA ALA A 99 27.67 3.76 -5.34
C ALA A 99 28.06 4.53 -6.60
N HIS A 100 27.43 4.22 -7.74
CA HIS A 100 27.62 4.94 -9.00
C HIS A 100 27.24 6.41 -8.85
N LYS A 101 26.09 6.72 -8.23
CA LYS A 101 25.68 8.10 -7.97
C LYS A 101 26.61 8.82 -7.00
N TYR A 102 27.12 8.12 -5.99
CA TYR A 102 28.14 8.67 -5.10
C TYR A 102 29.41 9.05 -5.87
N LEU A 103 29.92 8.18 -6.74
CA LEU A 103 31.09 8.48 -7.58
C LEU A 103 30.82 9.65 -8.53
N GLN A 104 29.66 9.69 -9.20
CA GLN A 104 29.28 10.83 -10.06
C GLN A 104 29.30 12.15 -9.27
N HIS A 105 28.76 12.14 -8.06
CA HIS A 105 28.77 13.32 -7.19
C HIS A 105 30.18 13.73 -6.78
N ARG A 106 31.06 12.77 -6.45
CA ARG A 106 32.45 13.03 -6.04
C ARG A 106 33.33 13.52 -7.17
N LEU A 107 33.16 12.97 -8.38
CA LEU A 107 33.93 13.38 -9.55
C LEU A 107 33.42 14.68 -10.19
N GLY A 108 32.19 15.11 -9.86
CA GLY A 108 31.55 16.25 -10.51
C GLY A 108 31.22 16.02 -11.99
N GLN A 109 31.26 14.77 -12.47
CA GLN A 109 31.00 14.40 -13.86
C GLN A 109 30.12 13.15 -13.97
N SER A 110 29.51 12.98 -15.14
CA SER A 110 28.71 11.79 -15.45
C SER A 110 29.62 10.64 -15.88
N ILE A 111 29.63 9.57 -15.09
CA ILE A 111 30.32 8.32 -15.39
C ILE A 111 29.43 7.41 -16.25
N ASN A 112 29.95 6.89 -17.38
CA ASN A 112 29.25 5.88 -18.16
C ASN A 112 29.57 4.45 -17.68
N VAL A 113 28.57 3.78 -17.10
CA VAL A 113 28.66 2.39 -16.63
C VAL A 113 27.85 1.41 -17.49
N MET A 114 27.36 1.88 -18.64
CA MET A 114 26.56 1.09 -19.56
C MET A 114 27.45 0.38 -20.57
N ASP A 115 26.96 -0.73 -21.12
CA ASP A 115 27.65 -1.48 -22.17
C ASP A 115 27.62 -0.69 -23.49
N PRO A 116 28.77 -0.23 -24.01
CA PRO A 116 28.82 0.54 -25.25
C PRO A 116 28.53 -0.32 -26.50
N THR A 117 28.58 -1.65 -26.38
CA THR A 117 28.37 -2.58 -27.49
C THR A 117 26.93 -3.06 -27.61
N TYR A 118 26.09 -2.76 -26.62
CA TYR A 118 24.72 -3.26 -26.57
C TYR A 118 23.76 -2.41 -27.39
N GLY A 119 23.40 -2.90 -28.58
CA GLY A 119 22.43 -2.23 -29.49
C GLY A 119 20.95 -2.54 -29.22
N GLY A 120 20.59 -3.07 -28.04
CA GLY A 120 19.21 -3.42 -27.70
C GLY A 120 18.36 -2.23 -27.24
N LYS A 121 17.04 -2.42 -27.15
CA LYS A 121 16.06 -1.37 -26.72
C LYS A 121 16.23 -0.88 -25.27
N GLN A 122 17.03 -1.56 -24.45
CA GLN A 122 17.22 -1.25 -23.03
C GLN A 122 18.73 -1.11 -22.75
N ASN A 123 19.12 -0.04 -22.08
CA ASN A 123 20.51 0.14 -21.66
C ASN A 123 20.86 -0.93 -20.62
N ARG A 124 21.89 -1.72 -20.91
CA ARG A 124 22.41 -2.75 -20.01
C ARG A 124 23.68 -2.23 -19.35
N TYR A 125 23.88 -2.55 -18.08
CA TYR A 125 25.16 -2.30 -17.42
C TYR A 125 26.30 -3.00 -18.17
N HIS A 126 27.50 -2.44 -18.06
CA HIS A 126 28.73 -3.06 -18.55
C HIS A 126 28.79 -4.55 -18.17
N PRO A 127 29.24 -5.47 -19.06
CA PRO A 127 29.16 -6.91 -18.85
C PRO A 127 29.71 -7.39 -17.51
N PHE A 128 30.81 -6.77 -17.04
CA PHE A 128 31.41 -7.06 -15.73
C PHE A 128 30.45 -6.82 -14.55
N LEU A 129 29.68 -5.73 -14.56
CA LEU A 129 28.72 -5.40 -13.51
C LEU A 129 27.46 -6.25 -13.67
N TYR A 130 27.00 -6.43 -14.92
CA TYR A 130 25.83 -7.22 -15.23
C TYR A 130 25.97 -8.67 -14.75
N GLN A 131 27.09 -9.32 -15.04
CA GLN A 131 27.28 -10.74 -14.72
C GLN A 131 27.15 -10.99 -13.22
N GLN A 132 27.74 -10.12 -12.40
CA GLN A 132 27.67 -10.25 -10.94
C GLN A 132 26.25 -10.16 -10.40
N ILE A 133 25.42 -9.28 -10.97
CA ILE A 133 24.00 -9.15 -10.64
C ILE A 133 23.22 -10.38 -11.12
N HIS A 134 23.45 -10.79 -12.36
CA HIS A 134 22.74 -11.90 -13.00
C HIS A 134 22.98 -13.23 -12.29
N ASP A 135 24.22 -13.50 -11.88
CA ASP A 135 24.58 -14.72 -11.14
C ASP A 135 23.78 -14.87 -9.82
N CYS A 136 23.33 -13.77 -9.22
CA CYS A 136 22.52 -13.80 -8.00
C CYS A 136 21.04 -14.08 -8.29
N GLY A 137 20.58 -13.86 -9.52
CA GLY A 137 19.22 -14.16 -9.96
C GLY A 137 18.99 -15.64 -10.25
N CYS A 138 20.04 -16.38 -10.64
CA CYS A 138 19.91 -17.77 -11.10
C CYS A 138 19.87 -18.83 -9.98
N TRP A 139 20.21 -18.49 -8.73
CA TRP A 139 20.42 -19.46 -7.64
C TRP A 139 19.52 -19.20 -6.42
N GLN A 140 18.23 -19.00 -6.63
CA GLN A 140 17.30 -18.85 -5.53
C GLN A 140 16.67 -20.19 -5.15
N GLN A 141 16.92 -20.63 -3.91
CA GLN A 141 16.16 -21.72 -3.32
C GLN A 141 14.69 -21.28 -3.25
N LYS A 142 13.82 -21.99 -3.95
CA LYS A 142 12.38 -21.73 -3.93
C LYS A 142 11.92 -21.81 -2.48
N HIS A 143 11.48 -20.67 -1.92
CA HIS A 143 10.90 -20.65 -0.58
C HIS A 143 9.81 -21.71 -0.47
N GLU A 144 9.75 -22.38 0.68
CA GLU A 144 8.64 -23.25 1.02
C GLU A 144 7.35 -22.44 0.87
N ARG A 145 6.45 -22.92 0.00
CA ARG A 145 5.21 -22.21 -0.25
C ARG A 145 4.36 -22.31 1.00
N TYR A 146 3.92 -21.18 1.54
CA TYR A 146 2.91 -21.17 2.60
C TYR A 146 1.73 -22.05 2.18
N ALA A 147 1.29 -22.91 3.10
CA ALA A 147 0.08 -23.70 2.90
C ALA A 147 -1.11 -22.75 2.61
N PRO A 148 -2.00 -23.10 1.68
CA PRO A 148 -3.15 -22.25 1.37
C PRO A 148 -4.07 -22.17 2.59
N PHE A 149 -4.73 -21.01 2.77
CA PHE A 149 -5.85 -20.93 3.69
C PHE A 149 -6.97 -21.85 3.19
N THR A 150 -7.29 -22.87 3.97
CA THR A 150 -8.37 -23.80 3.65
C THR A 150 -9.71 -23.28 4.16
N MET A 151 -10.81 -23.79 3.57
CA MET A 151 -12.16 -23.49 4.04
C MET A 151 -12.32 -23.85 5.52
N GLU A 152 -11.76 -24.97 5.96
CA GLU A 152 -11.85 -25.45 7.33
C GLU A 152 -11.27 -24.47 8.34
N ILE A 153 -10.16 -23.79 7.99
CA ILE A 153 -9.58 -22.74 8.83
C ILE A 153 -10.57 -21.61 9.04
N PHE A 154 -11.25 -21.15 7.98
CA PHE A 154 -12.24 -20.08 8.08
C PHE A 154 -13.50 -20.50 8.84
N LEU A 155 -13.95 -21.75 8.68
CA LEU A 155 -15.08 -22.29 9.43
C LEU A 155 -14.75 -22.40 10.93
N ALA A 156 -13.54 -22.87 11.27
CA ALA A 156 -13.08 -22.95 12.65
C ALA A 156 -13.02 -21.55 13.30
N LEU A 157 -12.42 -20.57 12.61
CA LEU A 157 -12.37 -19.17 13.06
C LEU A 157 -13.77 -18.57 13.23
N GLN A 158 -14.70 -18.87 12.32
CA GLN A 158 -16.08 -18.39 12.42
C GLN A 158 -16.78 -18.95 13.66
N ARG A 159 -16.62 -20.25 13.94
CA ARG A 159 -17.20 -20.89 15.12
C ARG A 159 -16.62 -20.30 16.40
N TRP A 160 -15.31 -20.05 16.41
CA TRP A 160 -14.65 -19.41 17.55
C TRP A 160 -15.17 -18.00 17.81
N LEU A 161 -15.23 -17.15 16.77
CA LEU A 161 -15.79 -15.78 16.89
C LEU A 161 -17.26 -15.77 17.32
N ALA A 162 -18.05 -16.77 16.88
CA ALA A 162 -19.46 -16.90 17.25
C ALA A 162 -19.66 -17.40 18.69
N GLY A 163 -18.64 -18.02 19.30
CA GLY A 163 -18.66 -18.52 20.67
C GLY A 163 -18.28 -17.48 21.74
N GLU A 164 -17.87 -16.28 21.34
CA GLU A 164 -17.50 -15.22 22.27
C GLU A 164 -18.73 -14.64 23.01
N PRO A 165 -18.60 -14.31 24.31
CA PRO A 165 -19.73 -13.96 25.16
C PRO A 165 -20.36 -12.59 24.83
N ASP A 166 -19.59 -11.67 24.24
CA ASP A 166 -20.09 -10.40 23.72
C ASP A 166 -19.92 -10.34 22.20
N PRO A 167 -20.98 -10.66 21.43
CA PRO A 167 -20.96 -10.61 19.97
C PRO A 167 -20.67 -9.21 19.44
N THR A 168 -21.08 -8.16 20.14
CA THR A 168 -20.91 -6.77 19.69
C THR A 168 -19.48 -6.32 19.89
N ALA A 169 -18.91 -6.52 21.09
CA ALA A 169 -17.50 -6.21 21.34
C ALA A 169 -16.58 -7.05 20.45
N THR A 170 -16.90 -8.32 20.25
CA THR A 170 -16.14 -9.22 19.36
C THR A 170 -16.18 -8.73 17.91
N PHE A 171 -17.36 -8.36 17.41
CA PHE A 171 -17.54 -7.82 16.08
C PHE A 171 -16.77 -6.51 15.86
N LEU A 172 -16.74 -5.63 16.86
CA LEU A 172 -15.99 -4.37 16.84
C LEU A 172 -14.48 -4.60 17.08
N GLY A 173 -14.10 -5.77 17.58
CA GLY A 173 -12.75 -6.12 17.96
C GLY A 173 -11.78 -6.30 16.80
N LYS A 174 -10.48 -6.27 17.16
CA LYS A 174 -9.37 -6.50 16.24
C LYS A 174 -9.46 -7.89 15.57
N THR A 175 -9.87 -8.91 16.31
CA THR A 175 -9.84 -10.29 15.82
C THR A 175 -10.89 -10.54 14.75
N HIS A 176 -12.12 -10.06 14.94
CA HIS A 176 -13.15 -10.12 13.89
C HIS A 176 -12.75 -9.26 12.68
N SER A 177 -12.07 -8.13 12.90
CA SER A 177 -11.53 -7.31 11.81
C SER A 177 -10.50 -8.10 10.97
N VAL A 178 -9.54 -8.76 11.61
CA VAL A 178 -8.54 -9.60 10.91
C VAL A 178 -9.20 -10.75 10.15
N TYR A 179 -10.21 -11.38 10.72
CA TYR A 179 -10.99 -12.42 10.06
C TYR A 179 -11.69 -11.91 8.79
N ASP A 180 -12.38 -10.76 8.87
CA ASP A 180 -13.03 -10.14 7.71
C ASP A 180 -12.03 -9.80 6.60
N TRP A 181 -10.88 -9.20 6.97
CA TRP A 181 -9.84 -8.81 6.02
C TRP A 181 -9.17 -10.02 5.37
N THR A 182 -8.92 -11.08 6.13
CA THR A 182 -8.32 -12.32 5.60
C THR A 182 -9.29 -13.02 4.63
N ARG A 183 -10.58 -13.10 4.97
CA ARG A 183 -11.61 -13.62 4.07
C ARG A 183 -11.76 -12.79 2.81
N LEU A 184 -11.72 -11.46 2.96
CA LEU A 184 -11.75 -10.54 1.84
C LEU A 184 -10.56 -10.83 0.93
N GLY A 185 -9.32 -10.70 1.41
CA GLY A 185 -8.11 -10.93 0.62
C GLY A 185 -8.12 -12.25 -0.17
N ASN A 186 -8.49 -13.35 0.49
CA ASN A 186 -8.61 -14.67 -0.15
C ASN A 186 -9.73 -14.73 -1.19
N PHE A 187 -10.92 -14.21 -0.89
CA PHE A 187 -12.10 -14.32 -1.78
C PHE A 187 -11.95 -13.51 -3.06
N ILE A 188 -11.44 -12.28 -2.97
CA ILE A 188 -11.39 -11.38 -4.11
C ILE A 188 -10.07 -11.47 -4.89
N GLY A 189 -9.11 -12.27 -4.39
CA GLY A 189 -7.74 -12.35 -4.89
C GLY A 189 -6.93 -11.08 -4.60
N PHE A 190 -7.37 -10.30 -3.62
CA PHE A 190 -6.75 -9.02 -3.28
C PHE A 190 -5.54 -9.26 -2.40
N ARG A 191 -4.38 -8.75 -2.80
CA ARG A 191 -3.19 -8.78 -1.96
C ARG A 191 -3.22 -7.59 -1.03
N ALA A 192 -3.11 -7.83 0.28
CA ALA A 192 -2.96 -6.76 1.26
C ALA A 192 -1.79 -5.83 0.86
N SER A 193 -0.68 -6.39 0.35
CA SER A 193 0.47 -5.62 -0.14
C SER A 193 0.14 -4.60 -1.23
N GLU A 194 -0.96 -4.72 -1.97
CA GLU A 194 -1.34 -3.71 -2.98
C GLU A 194 -2.04 -2.49 -2.36
N TYR A 195 -2.61 -2.60 -1.15
CA TYR A 195 -3.45 -1.56 -0.53
C TYR A 195 -2.99 -1.10 0.85
N SER A 196 -2.30 -1.95 1.62
CA SER A 196 -1.56 -1.52 2.81
C SER A 196 -0.28 -0.76 2.45
N GLN A 197 0.03 -0.63 1.15
CA GLN A 197 1.05 0.29 0.61
C GLN A 197 0.52 1.70 0.35
N GLY A 198 -0.79 1.95 0.49
CA GLY A 198 -1.29 3.33 0.56
C GLY A 198 -0.78 3.97 1.85
N ASP A 199 -0.08 5.10 1.73
CA ASP A 199 0.22 5.92 2.89
C ASP A 199 -1.08 6.44 3.50
N LEU A 200 -1.12 6.54 4.83
CA LEU A 200 -2.17 7.26 5.52
C LEU A 200 -2.26 8.67 4.96
N GLY A 201 -3.47 9.13 4.66
CA GLY A 201 -3.68 10.54 4.36
C GLY A 201 -3.17 11.41 5.52
N ARG A 202 -2.75 12.64 5.23
CA ARG A 202 -2.31 13.57 6.28
C ARG A 202 -3.41 13.69 7.35
N GLY A 203 -3.10 13.29 8.59
CA GLY A 203 -4.03 13.29 9.73
C GLY A 203 -4.91 12.04 9.88
N GLU A 204 -4.72 11.01 9.05
CA GLU A 204 -5.48 9.75 9.14
C GLU A 204 -4.74 8.71 9.99
N LEU A 205 -5.47 7.98 10.84
CA LEU A 205 -4.91 6.93 11.68
C LEU A 205 -4.95 5.54 11.03
N PHE A 206 -5.81 5.34 10.02
CA PHE A 206 -6.03 4.05 9.36
C PHE A 206 -6.20 4.19 7.85
N ASN A 207 -5.73 3.21 7.08
CA ASN A 207 -5.85 3.20 5.62
C ASN A 207 -7.31 3.08 5.18
N LYS A 208 -7.68 3.80 4.11
CA LYS A 208 -9.03 3.81 3.57
C LYS A 208 -9.37 2.49 2.88
N ILE A 209 -10.53 1.93 3.23
CA ILE A 209 -11.13 0.78 2.57
C ILE A 209 -11.54 1.18 1.14
N PRO A 210 -11.38 0.29 0.13
CA PRO A 210 -11.92 0.51 -1.22
C PRO A 210 -13.36 0.99 -1.23
N ASN A 211 -13.71 1.84 -2.19
CA ASN A 211 -15.09 2.31 -2.35
C ASN A 211 -15.98 1.12 -2.72
N LYS A 212 -17.12 1.00 -2.04
CA LYS A 212 -18.03 -0.14 -2.18
C LYS A 212 -19.42 0.33 -2.55
N HIS A 213 -20.00 -0.19 -3.61
CA HIS A 213 -21.34 0.17 -4.04
C HIS A 213 -22.20 -1.09 -4.16
N PHE A 214 -23.45 -1.00 -3.75
CA PHE A 214 -24.37 -2.13 -3.78
C PHE A 214 -25.44 -1.88 -4.82
N PHE A 215 -25.82 -2.92 -5.56
CA PHE A 215 -26.79 -2.80 -6.64
C PHE A 215 -27.84 -3.90 -6.56
N ASP A 216 -29.02 -3.59 -7.10
CA ASP A 216 -30.08 -4.56 -7.29
C ASP A 216 -29.87 -5.41 -8.56
N LYS A 217 -30.84 -6.29 -8.85
CA LYS A 217 -30.84 -7.16 -10.04
C LYS A 217 -30.76 -6.39 -11.37
N ASN A 218 -31.18 -5.13 -11.38
CA ASN A 218 -31.20 -4.26 -12.56
C ASN A 218 -29.98 -3.32 -12.60
N TYR A 219 -28.97 -3.55 -11.74
CA TYR A 219 -27.79 -2.69 -11.61
C TYR A 219 -28.11 -1.25 -11.18
N VAL A 220 -29.21 -1.04 -10.44
CA VAL A 220 -29.50 0.26 -9.84
C VAL A 220 -28.77 0.37 -8.51
N LEU A 221 -28.02 1.47 -8.35
CA LEU A 221 -27.28 1.76 -7.11
C LEU A 221 -28.27 1.86 -5.94
N ILE A 222 -28.04 1.06 -4.91
CA ILE A 222 -28.82 1.07 -3.68
C ILE A 222 -28.16 2.07 -2.73
N PRO A 223 -28.83 3.18 -2.38
CA PRO A 223 -28.30 4.13 -1.41
C PRO A 223 -28.06 3.44 -0.06
N TYR A 224 -26.95 3.77 0.58
CA TYR A 224 -26.56 3.16 1.85
C TYR A 224 -27.66 3.22 2.93
N LYS A 225 -28.44 4.31 2.99
CA LYS A 225 -29.57 4.47 3.92
C LYS A 225 -30.68 3.40 3.79
N HIS A 226 -30.79 2.76 2.63
CA HIS A 226 -31.81 1.73 2.37
C HIS A 226 -31.23 0.31 2.31
N LEU A 227 -29.91 0.18 2.49
CA LEU A 227 -29.18 -1.03 2.16
C LEU A 227 -29.60 -2.23 3.03
N ILE A 228 -29.74 -2.04 4.34
CA ILE A 228 -30.14 -3.12 5.27
C ILE A 228 -31.56 -3.60 4.95
N THR A 229 -32.51 -2.67 4.77
CA THR A 229 -33.90 -2.99 4.46
C THR A 229 -34.03 -3.71 3.11
N ARG A 230 -33.32 -3.23 2.08
CA ARG A 230 -33.28 -3.85 0.74
C ARG A 230 -32.64 -5.24 0.79
N TYR A 231 -31.59 -5.43 1.59
CA TYR A 231 -30.95 -6.74 1.74
C TYR A 231 -31.87 -7.77 2.38
N LYS A 232 -32.56 -7.39 3.46
CA LYS A 232 -33.54 -8.27 4.12
C LYS A 232 -34.67 -8.72 3.18
N ARG A 233 -34.98 -7.93 2.15
CA ARG A 233 -35.95 -8.26 1.10
C ARG A 233 -35.38 -9.08 -0.06
N GLY A 234 -34.06 -9.33 -0.07
CA GLY A 234 -33.37 -10.00 -1.17
C GLY A 234 -33.09 -9.11 -2.38
N ASP A 235 -33.27 -7.78 -2.26
CA ASP A 235 -33.12 -6.85 -3.39
C ASP A 235 -31.67 -6.53 -3.73
N VAL A 236 -30.73 -6.80 -2.81
CA VAL A 236 -29.30 -6.53 -3.03
C VAL A 236 -28.66 -7.75 -3.69
N VAL A 237 -28.19 -7.59 -4.93
CA VAL A 237 -27.69 -8.69 -5.77
C VAL A 237 -26.20 -8.56 -6.06
N TRP A 238 -25.68 -7.33 -6.15
CA TRP A 238 -24.29 -7.10 -6.54
C TRP A 238 -23.58 -6.17 -5.55
N LEU A 239 -22.30 -6.48 -5.33
CA LEU A 239 -21.32 -5.59 -4.71
C LEU A 239 -20.29 -5.17 -5.77
N GLU A 240 -20.13 -3.88 -6.03
CA GLU A 240 -18.98 -3.35 -6.76
C GLU A 240 -17.94 -2.85 -5.77
N LEU A 241 -16.72 -3.34 -5.91
CA LEU A 241 -15.54 -2.76 -5.28
C LEU A 241 -14.81 -1.92 -6.32
N ARG A 242 -14.43 -0.70 -5.94
CA ARG A 242 -13.62 0.21 -6.74
C ARG A 242 -12.35 0.54 -5.98
N TRP A 243 -11.21 0.33 -6.63
CA TRP A 243 -9.91 0.60 -6.05
C TRP A 243 -8.95 1.18 -7.09
N LYS A 244 -7.88 1.83 -6.62
CA LYS A 244 -6.80 2.31 -7.48
C LYS A 244 -5.78 1.20 -7.68
N HIS A 245 -5.37 0.98 -8.91
CA HIS A 245 -4.30 0.01 -9.22
C HIS A 245 -2.91 0.65 -9.08
N ASP A 246 -2.81 1.96 -9.29
CA ASP A 246 -1.57 2.73 -9.13
C ASP A 246 -1.85 4.13 -8.53
N LYS A 247 -0.82 4.99 -8.48
CA LYS A 247 -0.91 6.35 -7.94
C LYS A 247 -1.66 7.34 -8.84
N SER A 248 -2.06 6.96 -10.05
CA SER A 248 -2.78 7.83 -10.98
C SER A 248 -4.18 8.18 -10.46
N SER A 249 -4.64 9.39 -10.75
CA SER A 249 -6.00 9.83 -10.48
C SER A 249 -7.05 9.15 -11.36
N PHE A 250 -6.65 8.51 -12.46
CA PHE A 250 -7.56 7.98 -13.47
C PHE A 250 -7.58 6.45 -13.58
N ASN A 251 -6.66 5.75 -12.93
CA ASN A 251 -6.55 4.30 -13.05
C ASN A 251 -7.27 3.57 -11.91
N PHE A 252 -8.58 3.36 -12.08
CA PHE A 252 -9.39 2.58 -11.15
C PHE A 252 -9.81 1.26 -11.78
N VAL A 253 -9.60 0.18 -11.02
CA VAL A 253 -10.23 -1.10 -11.32
C VAL A 253 -11.55 -1.16 -10.56
N LYS A 254 -12.59 -1.58 -11.28
CA LYS A 254 -13.90 -1.91 -10.71
C LYS A 254 -14.12 -3.40 -10.90
N LYS A 255 -14.51 -4.09 -9.83
CA LYS A 255 -14.90 -5.50 -9.91
C LYS A 255 -16.22 -5.69 -9.18
N ARG A 256 -17.14 -6.35 -9.87
CA ARG A 256 -18.47 -6.67 -9.34
C ARG A 256 -18.50 -8.13 -8.90
N PHE A 257 -19.10 -8.35 -7.76
CA PHE A 257 -19.29 -9.65 -7.15
C PHE A 257 -20.77 -9.88 -6.94
N LYS A 258 -21.26 -11.02 -7.41
CA LYS A 258 -22.63 -11.44 -7.12
C LYS A 258 -22.71 -11.85 -5.66
N ILE A 259 -23.68 -11.31 -4.93
CA ILE A 259 -23.97 -11.75 -3.56
C ILE A 259 -24.37 -13.22 -3.62
N THR A 260 -23.74 -14.01 -2.75
CA THR A 260 -24.00 -15.44 -2.61
C THR A 260 -24.60 -15.70 -1.23
N GLY A 261 -25.34 -16.79 -1.04
CA GLY A 261 -25.74 -17.23 0.29
C GLY A 261 -24.62 -17.90 1.10
N HIS A 262 -23.38 -17.89 0.59
CA HIS A 262 -22.30 -18.67 1.16
C HIS A 262 -21.81 -18.06 2.50
N PRO A 263 -21.69 -18.84 3.59
CA PRO A 263 -21.37 -18.30 4.92
C PRO A 263 -20.04 -17.54 4.96
N ILE A 264 -19.05 -18.01 4.18
CA ILE A 264 -17.71 -17.44 4.12
C ILE A 264 -17.48 -16.54 2.89
N TYR A 265 -18.18 -16.78 1.78
CA TYR A 265 -17.88 -16.20 0.47
C TYR A 265 -19.04 -15.34 -0.04
N CYS A 266 -19.66 -14.61 0.88
CA CYS A 266 -20.72 -13.68 0.59
C CYS A 266 -20.19 -12.23 0.55
N PRO A 267 -20.19 -11.58 -0.64
CA PRO A 267 -19.83 -10.16 -0.78
C PRO A 267 -20.54 -9.22 0.20
N TRP A 268 -21.78 -9.53 0.57
CA TRP A 268 -22.56 -8.73 1.50
C TRP A 268 -21.89 -8.60 2.89
N SER A 269 -21.41 -9.73 3.44
CA SER A 269 -20.79 -9.78 4.76
C SER A 269 -19.57 -8.86 4.83
N PHE A 270 -18.81 -8.75 3.73
CA PHE A 270 -17.67 -7.83 3.63
C PHE A 270 -18.09 -6.37 3.45
N GLY A 271 -19.06 -6.14 2.58
CA GLY A 271 -19.51 -4.80 2.25
C GLY A 271 -20.18 -4.10 3.44
N THR A 272 -20.69 -4.85 4.42
CA THR A 272 -21.42 -4.28 5.57
C THR A 272 -20.60 -4.12 6.85
N ALA A 273 -19.42 -4.74 6.96
CA ALA A 273 -18.58 -4.69 8.17
C ALA A 273 -18.22 -3.25 8.66
N ARG A 274 -18.22 -2.24 7.76
CA ARG A 274 -18.03 -0.82 8.12
C ARG A 274 -19.25 -0.19 8.82
N PHE A 275 -20.48 -0.58 8.45
CA PHE A 275 -21.71 0.02 9.02
C PHE A 275 -21.80 -0.22 10.52
N ALA A 276 -21.39 -1.41 10.95
CA ALA A 276 -21.43 -1.74 12.35
C ALA A 276 -20.21 -1.20 13.13
N ARG A 277 -19.16 -0.68 12.48
CA ARG A 277 -17.93 -0.16 13.14
C ARG A 277 -17.74 1.36 13.13
N ASN A 278 -18.55 2.14 12.40
CA ASN A 278 -18.45 3.61 12.37
C ASN A 278 -19.69 4.28 13.01
N PRO A 279 -19.57 4.90 14.19
CA PRO A 279 -20.68 5.55 14.88
C PRO A 279 -21.36 6.66 14.06
N LYS A 280 -20.60 7.37 13.19
CA LYS A 280 -21.14 8.43 12.32
C LYS A 280 -22.10 7.89 11.25
N ASP A 281 -21.92 6.64 10.83
CA ASP A 281 -22.79 5.97 9.85
C ASP A 281 -24.01 5.31 10.53
N GLN A 282 -23.96 5.10 11.86
CA GLN A 282 -25.09 4.60 12.68
C GLN A 282 -26.06 5.71 13.11
N LEU A 283 -25.58 6.95 13.26
CA LEU A 283 -26.39 8.11 13.65
C LEU A 283 -27.52 8.45 12.66
N HIS A 284 -27.43 8.03 11.40
CA HIS A 284 -28.51 8.20 10.43
C HIS A 284 -29.65 7.18 10.57
N THR A 285 -29.51 6.14 11.40
CA THR A 285 -30.56 5.14 11.63
C THR A 285 -31.34 5.33 12.93
N THR A 286 -30.79 6.03 13.93
CA THR A 286 -31.39 6.09 15.27
C THR A 286 -32.43 7.21 15.43
N THR A 287 -32.39 8.28 14.63
CA THR A 287 -33.31 9.43 14.79
C THR A 287 -34.76 9.14 14.39
N HIS A 288 -35.05 8.03 13.70
CA HIS A 288 -36.42 7.72 13.26
C HIS A 288 -37.18 6.68 14.10
N GLN A 289 -36.57 6.07 15.13
CA GLN A 289 -37.27 5.10 15.99
C GLN A 289 -37.94 5.72 17.23
N SER A 290 -37.69 7.00 17.54
CA SER A 290 -38.31 7.70 18.67
C SER A 290 -39.57 8.51 18.32
N HIS A 291 -39.94 8.64 17.04
CA HIS A 291 -41.13 9.41 16.63
C HIS A 291 -42.36 8.57 16.24
N THR A 292 -42.23 7.27 15.99
CA THR A 292 -43.36 6.42 15.58
C THR A 292 -44.10 5.71 16.72
N LYS A 293 -43.73 5.96 17.99
CA LYS A 293 -44.41 5.34 19.16
C LYS A 293 -45.31 6.30 19.95
N LYS A 294 -45.41 7.58 19.55
CA LYS A 294 -46.30 8.57 20.19
C LYS A 294 -47.58 8.90 19.41
N GLU A 295 -47.68 8.52 18.13
CA GLU A 295 -48.87 8.82 17.31
C GLU A 295 -49.90 7.68 17.24
N SER A 296 -49.56 6.47 17.69
CA SER A 296 -50.48 5.31 17.65
C SER A 296 -51.36 5.14 18.91
N LEU A 297 -51.39 6.10 19.83
CA LEU A 297 -52.23 6.06 21.03
C LEU A 297 -53.31 7.17 21.08
N THR A 298 -53.41 8.00 20.04
CA THR A 298 -54.37 9.12 19.97
C THR A 298 -55.46 8.97 18.91
N GLU A 299 -55.40 7.93 18.07
CA GLU A 299 -56.36 7.76 16.95
C GLU A 299 -57.45 6.70 17.21
N GLU A 300 -57.29 5.88 18.25
CA GLU A 300 -58.26 4.80 18.58
C GLU A 300 -59.32 5.22 19.61
N THR A 301 -59.24 6.44 20.16
CA THR A 301 -60.25 6.99 21.09
C THR A 301 -61.23 7.96 20.41
N ARG A 302 -61.15 8.16 19.08
CA ARG A 302 -61.97 9.17 18.37
C ARG A 302 -63.10 8.62 17.49
N ARG A 303 -63.40 7.33 17.56
CA ARG A 303 -64.53 6.69 16.86
C ARG A 303 -65.46 5.97 17.82
N GLN A 304 -66.14 6.72 18.70
CA GLN A 304 -67.38 6.30 19.36
C GLN A 304 -67.97 7.48 20.16
N ALA A 305 -68.95 8.20 19.57
CA ALA A 305 -70.00 8.99 20.26
C ALA A 305 -70.99 9.57 19.22
N PRO A 306 -72.26 9.85 19.59
CA PRO A 306 -73.42 9.66 18.71
C PRO A 306 -73.95 10.94 18.03
N VAL A 307 -74.76 10.69 17.00
CA VAL A 307 -75.62 11.64 16.27
C VAL A 307 -76.65 12.28 17.22
N GLY A 308 -76.85 13.60 17.11
CA GLY A 308 -77.90 14.32 17.85
C GLY A 308 -78.48 15.52 17.08
N TYR A 309 -79.78 15.41 16.81
CA TYR A 309 -80.82 16.45 16.67
C TYR A 309 -80.83 17.43 15.48
N ARG A 310 -81.85 17.27 14.63
CA ARG A 310 -82.97 18.21 14.60
C ARG A 310 -84.22 17.51 15.11
#